data_AF-E6SVV2-F1
#
_entry.id   AF-E6SVV2-F1
#
_cell.length_a   1.000
_cell.length_b   1.000
_cell.length_c   1.000
_cell.angle_alpha   90.00
_cell.angle_beta   90.00
_cell.angle_gamma   90.00
#
_symmetry.space_group_name_H-M   'P 1'
#
loop_
_entity.id
_entity.type
_entity.pdbx_description
1 polymer ?
#
loop_
_entity_poly.entity_id
_entity_poly.type
_entity_poly.pdbx_seq_one_letter_code
_entity_poly.pdbx_strand_id
1 'polypeptide(L)' 'MNYKIIDTQKIVDYINSFSGSTIPVDDILQHSGAEKLRVYPALFELEQSGWLEVVEREELGAPAVVRRSEANDR' A
#
# COMPACT_ATOMS: atom_id res chain seq x y z
N MET A 1 -16.64 -13.52 -5.65
CA MET A 1 -15.34 -13.02 -6.16
C MET A 1 -14.54 -12.55 -4.95
N ASN A 2 -13.28 -12.97 -4.79
CA ASN A 2 -12.50 -12.58 -3.61
C ASN A 2 -11.80 -11.24 -3.86
N TYR A 3 -12.56 -10.15 -3.74
CA TYR A 3 -12.10 -8.80 -4.03
C TYR A 3 -10.88 -8.41 -3.18
N LYS A 4 -10.84 -8.81 -1.90
CA LYS A 4 -9.69 -8.58 -1.01
C LYS A 4 -8.39 -9.11 -1.62
N ILE A 5 -8.36 -10.38 -2.03
CA ILE A 5 -7.14 -10.98 -2.60
C ILE A 5 -6.72 -10.27 -3.89
N ILE A 6 -7.68 -9.97 -4.77
CA ILE A 6 -7.40 -9.31 -6.06
C ILE A 6 -6.85 -7.89 -5.84
N ASP A 7 -7.48 -7.11 -4.95
CA ASP A 7 -7.06 -5.75 -4.68
C ASP A 7 -5.68 -5.72 -4.01
N THR A 8 -5.46 -6.57 -3.00
CA THR A 8 -4.16 -6.67 -2.32
C THR A 8 -3.05 -7.03 -3.31
N GLN A 9 -3.28 -8.00 -4.21
CA GLN A 9 -2.29 -8.37 -5.21
C GLN A 9 -1.95 -7.20 -6.14
N LYS A 10 -2.95 -6.46 -6.64
CA LYS A 10 -2.72 -5.29 -7.49
C LYS A 10 -1.92 -4.18 -6.77
N ILE A 11 -2.22 -3.95 -5.49
CA ILE A 11 -1.50 -2.96 -4.67
C ILE A 11 -0.04 -3.39 -4.51
N VAL A 12 0.21 -4.66 -4.19
CA VAL A 12 1.55 -5.24 -4.04
C VAL A 12 2.34 -5.16 -5.34
N ASP A 13 1.74 -5.57 -6.46
CA ASP A 13 2.35 -5.54 -7.79
C ASP A 13 2.73 -4.12 -8.19
N TYR A 14 1.82 -3.16 -7.94
CA TYR A 14 2.08 -1.76 -8.21
C TYR A 14 3.24 -1.24 -7.37
N ILE A 15 3.25 -1.49 -6.05
CA ILE A 15 4.33 -1.04 -5.16
C ILE A 15 5.68 -1.64 -5.56
N ASN A 16 5.71 -2.94 -5.91
CA ASN A 16 6.94 -3.60 -6.36
C ASN A 16 7.48 -3.04 -7.69
N SER A 17 6.63 -2.39 -8.51
CA SER A 17 7.08 -1.73 -9.73
C SER A 17 7.94 -0.48 -9.47
N PHE A 18 7.94 0.04 -8.24
CA PHE A 18 8.76 1.17 -7.82
C PHE A 18 9.86 0.69 -6.86
N SER A 19 11.09 0.56 -7.36
CA SER A 19 12.25 0.06 -6.62
C SER A 19 12.60 0.90 -5.39
N GLY A 20 11.98 0.62 -4.24
CA GLY A 20 12.23 1.29 -2.96
C GLY A 20 11.84 2.77 -2.93
N SER A 21 11.15 3.26 -3.95
CA SER A 21 10.70 4.65 -4.02
C SER A 21 9.46 4.86 -3.16
N THR A 22 9.26 6.09 -2.71
CA THR A 22 8.04 6.50 -2.02
C THR A 22 6.91 6.67 -3.02
N ILE A 23 5.73 6.17 -2.67
CA ILE A 23 4.54 6.12 -3.53
C ILE A 23 3.40 6.83 -2.80
N PRO A 24 2.78 7.86 -3.41
CA PRO A 24 1.55 8.45 -2.90
C PRO A 24 0.41 7.42 -2.87
N VAL A 25 -0.39 7.41 -1.81
CA VAL A 25 -1.55 6.51 -1.69
C VAL A 25 -2.62 6.83 -2.75
N ASP A 26 -2.73 8.09 -3.19
CA ASP A 26 -3.62 8.47 -4.28
C ASP A 26 -3.28 7.76 -5.60
N ASP A 27 -1.99 7.52 -5.88
CA ASP A 27 -1.57 6.77 -7.07
C ASP A 27 -1.95 5.28 -6.95
N ILE A 28 -1.85 4.72 -5.75
CA ILE A 28 -2.28 3.33 -5.45
C ILE A 28 -3.79 3.20 -5.63
N LEU A 29 -4.57 4.17 -5.16
CA LEU A 29 -6.02 4.22 -5.33
C LEU A 29 -6.39 4.26 -6.82
N GLN A 30 -5.75 5.14 -7.59
CA GLN A 30 -5.97 5.25 -9.02
C GLN A 30 -5.61 3.97 -9.78
N HIS A 31 -4.46 3.36 -9.47
CA HIS A 31 -3.97 2.18 -10.16
C HIS A 31 -4.76 0.90 -9.81
N SER A 32 -5.07 0.71 -8.53
CA SER A 32 -5.81 -0.49 -8.09
C SER A 32 -7.25 -0.52 -8.63
N GLY A 33 -7.84 0.66 -8.86
CA GLY A 33 -9.26 0.82 -9.17
C GLY A 33 -10.16 0.40 -8.01
N ALA A 34 -9.58 0.30 -6.80
CA ALA A 34 -10.29 -0.10 -5.60
C ALA A 34 -10.73 1.14 -4.80
N GLU A 35 -11.84 0.97 -4.10
CA GLU A 35 -12.37 2.01 -3.20
C GLU A 35 -11.42 2.24 -2.03
N LYS A 36 -11.39 3.47 -1.50
CA LYS A 36 -10.59 3.85 -0.32
C LYS A 36 -10.76 2.86 0.84
N LEU A 37 -12.00 2.44 1.11
CA LEU A 37 -12.35 1.47 2.16
C LEU A 37 -11.72 0.08 1.98
N ARG A 38 -11.19 -0.25 0.81
CA ARG A 38 -10.47 -1.52 0.55
C ARG A 38 -8.96 -1.32 0.54
N VAL A 39 -8.48 -0.19 0.00
CA VAL A 39 -7.05 0.11 -0.07
C VAL A 39 -6.47 0.40 1.32
N TYR A 40 -7.10 1.24 2.13
CA TYR A 40 -6.55 1.61 3.44
C TYR A 40 -6.39 0.41 4.39
N PRO A 41 -7.38 -0.50 4.53
CA PRO A 41 -7.18 -1.72 5.31
C PRO A 41 -6.07 -2.64 4.76
N ALA A 42 -5.95 -2.76 3.44
CA ALA A 42 -4.89 -3.56 2.83
C ALA A 42 -3.50 -2.97 3.13
N LEU A 43 -3.32 -1.65 3.01
CA LEU A 43 -2.07 -0.98 3.36
C LEU A 43 -1.74 -1.13 4.85
N PHE A 44 -2.76 -1.05 5.72
CA PHE A 44 -2.59 -1.26 7.15
C PHE A 44 -2.12 -2.70 7.46
N GLU A 45 -2.73 -3.71 6.85
CA GLU A 45 -2.29 -5.11 7.00
C GLU A 45 -0.84 -5.31 6.53
N LEU A 46 -0.47 -4.71 5.40
CA LEU A 46 0.90 -4.75 4.88
C LEU A 46 1.90 -4.04 5.80
N GLU A 47 1.52 -2.91 6.40
CA GLU A 47 2.33 -2.20 7.39
C GLU A 47 2.54 -3.06 8.66
N GLN A 48 1.47 -3.65 9.20
CA GLN A 48 1.56 -4.53 10.38
C GLN A 48 2.41 -5.78 10.13
N SER A 49 2.44 -6.26 8.88
CA SER A 49 3.31 -7.38 8.49
C SER A 49 4.78 -6.99 8.33
N GLY A 50 5.12 -5.69 8.36
CA GLY A 50 6.46 -5.19 8.09
C GLY A 50 6.86 -5.18 6.60
N TRP A 51 5.94 -5.54 5.70
CA TRP A 51 6.17 -5.52 4.25
C TRP A 51 6.14 -4.10 3.67
N LEU A 52 5.34 -3.22 4.24
CA LEU A 52 5.19 -1.81 3.87
C LEU A 52 5.64 -0.90 5.01
N GLU A 53 6.22 0.24 4.68
CA GLU A 53 6.44 1.32 5.64
C GLU A 53 5.65 2.57 5.20
N VAL A 54 4.96 3.20 6.16
CA VAL A 54 4.27 4.47 5.93
C VAL A 54 5.24 5.60 6.23
N VAL A 55 5.58 6.37 5.20
CA VAL A 55 6.54 7.48 5.27
C VAL A 55 5.86 8.76 5.71
N GLU A 56 4.62 8.97 5.28
CA GLU A 56 3.83 10.15 5.64
C GLU A 56 2.38 9.73 5.93
N ARG A 57 1.78 10.40 6.91
CA ARG A 57 0.37 10.23 7.28
C ARG A 57 -0.37 11.55 7.12
N GLU A 58 -1.62 11.45 6.68
CA GLU A 58 -2.57 12.56 6.68
C GLU A 58 -2.91 13.00 8.11
N GLU A 59 -3.61 14.13 8.26
CA GLU A 59 -3.99 14.71 9.56
C GLU A 59 -4.76 13.75 10.48
N LEU A 60 -5.54 12.83 9.91
CA LEU A 60 -6.33 11.83 10.64
C LEU A 60 -5.60 10.48 10.80
N GLY A 61 -4.30 10.43 10.49
CA GLY A 61 -3.46 9.24 10.67
C GLY A 61 -3.53 8.22 9.54
N ALA A 62 -4.32 8.46 8.48
CA ALA A 62 -4.33 7.64 7.28
C ALA A 62 -2.98 7.72 6.54
N PRO A 63 -2.50 6.64 5.91
CA PRO A 63 -1.26 6.70 5.12
C PRO A 63 -1.44 7.63 3.91
N ALA A 64 -0.54 8.60 3.75
CA ALA A 64 -0.48 9.51 2.61
C ALA A 64 0.59 9.05 1.61
N VAL A 65 1.75 8.62 2.13
CA VAL A 65 2.89 8.15 1.33
C VAL A 65 3.44 6.89 1.94
N VAL A 66 3.68 5.87 1.11
CA VAL A 66 4.16 4.56 1.53
C VAL A 66 5.38 4.14 0.72
N ARG A 67 6.16 3.19 1.23
CA ARG A 67 7.25 2.55 0.48
C ARG A 67 7.36 1.07 0.82
N ARG A 68 7.93 0.28 -0.09
CA ARG A 68 8.29 -1.11 0.20
C ARG A 68 9.35 -1.13 1.31
N SER A 69 9.10 -1.90 2.37
CA SER A 69 10.06 -2.09 3.47
C SER A 69 11.24 -2.96 3.03
N GLU A 70 12.47 -2.48 3.21
CA GLU A 70 13.69 -3.24 2.93
C GLU A 70 14.00 -4.30 4.00
N ALA A 71 13.29 -4.29 5.13
CA ALA A 71 13.55 -5.19 6.25
C ALA A 71 13.18 -6.66 5.96
N ASN A 72 12.32 -6.91 4.97
CA ASN A 72 11.81 -8.24 4.64
C ASN A 72 12.54 -8.91 3.44
N ASP A 73 13.58 -8.27 2.90
CA ASP A 73 14.43 -8.80 1.82
C ASP A 73 15.81 -9.30 2.34
N ARG A 74 15.99 -9.38 3.67
CA ARG A 74 17.16 -9.97 4.34
C ARG A 74 16.81 -11.29 5.00
#